data_AF-A0A6J2GKK3-F1
#
_entry.id   AF-A0A6J2GKK3-F1
#
_cell.length_a   1.000
_cell.length_b   1.000
_cell.length_c   1.000
_cell.angle_alpha   90.00
_cell.angle_beta   90.00
_cell.angle_gamma   90.00
#
_symmetry.space_group_name_H-M   'P 1'
#
loop_
_entity.id
_entity.type
_entity.pdbx_description
1 polymer ?
#
loop_
_entity_poly.entity_id
_entity_poly.type
_entity_poly.pdbx_seq_one_letter_code
_entity_poly.pdbx_strand_id
1 'polypeptide(L)'
;MPPGTGDVQLSVSQNIPIAGAVIISTPQDVALLDARKGAEMFRKVHVPVLGLVQNMSVFQCPKCKHETHIFGADGVRDLAKTLGLDILGDIPLHVNIRESCDSGQPVVIAQPQSDAAKAYLKIAMEIVRRLPVPPA
;
A
#
# COMPACT_ATOMS: atom_id res chain seq x y z
N MET A 1 1.48 -11.55 -1.77
CA MET A 1 2.73 -12.05 -2.38
C MET A 1 3.83 -11.99 -1.33
N PRO A 2 4.81 -12.92 -1.33
CA PRO A 2 5.96 -12.81 -0.44
C PRO A 2 6.68 -11.46 -0.64
N PRO A 3 7.28 -10.89 0.41
CA PRO A 3 8.06 -9.65 0.27
C PRO A 3 9.28 -9.86 -0.64
N GLY A 4 9.74 -8.77 -1.26
CA GLY A 4 10.88 -8.77 -2.17
C GLY A 4 10.50 -8.83 -3.67
N THR A 5 11.51 -9.04 -4.51
CA THR A 5 11.39 -9.02 -5.98
C THR A 5 12.08 -10.23 -6.62
N GLY A 6 12.07 -11.37 -5.93
CA GLY A 6 12.71 -12.61 -6.37
C GLY A 6 11.83 -13.45 -7.31
N ASP A 7 12.29 -14.67 -7.57
CA ASP A 7 11.67 -15.57 -8.55
C ASP A 7 10.26 -16.02 -8.17
N VAL A 8 9.91 -15.99 -6.88
CA VAL A 8 8.56 -16.37 -6.43
C VAL A 8 7.52 -15.36 -6.93
N GLN A 9 7.85 -14.07 -6.93
CA GLN A 9 6.96 -13.02 -7.42
C GLN A 9 6.77 -13.14 -8.94
N LEU A 10 7.85 -13.40 -9.68
CA LEU A 10 7.82 -13.69 -11.11
C LEU A 10 6.96 -14.92 -11.40
N SER A 11 7.20 -16.01 -10.68
CA SER A 11 6.44 -17.26 -10.85
C SER A 11 4.94 -17.05 -10.62
N VAL A 12 4.56 -16.32 -9.56
CA VAL A 12 3.14 -16.00 -9.31
C VAL A 12 2.57 -15.15 -10.45
N SER A 13 3.29 -14.15 -10.95
CA SER A 13 2.83 -13.29 -12.05
C SER A 13 2.70 -14.00 -13.39
N GLN A 14 3.48 -15.05 -13.62
CA GLN A 14 3.44 -15.84 -14.86
C GLN A 14 2.39 -16.94 -14.82
N ASN A 15 2.08 -17.48 -13.64
CA ASN A 15 1.17 -18.62 -13.49
C ASN A 15 -0.26 -18.23 -13.08
N ILE A 16 -0.46 -17.01 -12.57
CA ILE A 16 -1.78 -16.53 -12.13
C ILE A 16 -2.14 -15.31 -12.97
N PRO A 17 -3.35 -15.23 -13.55
CA PRO A 17 -3.81 -14.01 -14.21
C PRO A 17 -3.94 -12.88 -13.19
N ILE A 18 -3.10 -11.86 -13.30
CA ILE A 18 -3.09 -10.69 -12.41
C ILE A 18 -3.74 -9.50 -13.13
N ALA A 19 -4.86 -9.01 -12.59
CA ALA A 19 -5.55 -7.82 -13.12
C ALA A 19 -4.80 -6.51 -12.85
N GLY A 20 -3.96 -6.48 -11.81
CA GLY A 20 -3.07 -5.38 -11.51
C GLY A 20 -2.35 -5.57 -10.18
N ALA A 21 -1.33 -4.74 -9.96
CA ALA A 21 -0.52 -4.73 -8.75
C ALA A 21 -0.69 -3.40 -8.00
N VAL A 22 -0.70 -3.47 -6.67
CA VAL A 22 -0.61 -2.30 -5.78
C VAL A 22 0.70 -2.42 -5.01
N ILE A 23 1.50 -1.36 -5.05
CA ILE A 23 2.77 -1.32 -4.32
C ILE A 23 2.52 -0.64 -2.97
N ILE A 24 2.85 -1.33 -1.89
CA ILE A 24 2.75 -0.79 -0.53
C ILE A 24 4.16 -0.53 -0.04
N SER A 25 4.42 0.67 0.46
CA SER A 25 5.72 1.00 1.06
C SER A 25 5.55 1.99 2.21
N THR A 26 6.59 2.10 3.02
CA THR A 26 6.71 3.10 4.07
C THR A 26 7.72 4.18 3.61
N PRO A 27 7.69 5.41 4.15
CA PRO A 27 8.45 6.53 3.58
C PRO A 27 9.98 6.47 3.76
N GLN A 28 10.53 5.44 4.38
CA GLN A 28 11.97 5.26 4.58
C GLN A 28 12.68 4.78 3.31
N ASP A 29 13.88 5.31 3.07
CA ASP A 29 14.69 5.02 1.87
C ASP A 29 14.82 3.53 1.53
N VAL A 30 15.05 2.67 2.54
CA VAL A 30 15.20 1.22 2.32
C VAL A 30 13.91 0.61 1.76
N ALA A 31 12.75 0.98 2.30
CA ALA A 31 11.46 0.50 1.81
C ALA A 31 11.11 1.07 0.43
N LEU A 32 11.54 2.31 0.14
CA LEU A 32 11.33 2.94 -1.17
C LEU A 32 12.18 2.28 -2.27
N LEU A 33 13.40 1.84 -1.96
CA LEU A 33 14.25 1.11 -2.91
C LEU A 33 13.60 -0.21 -3.34
N ASP A 34 13.00 -0.94 -2.40
CA ASP A 34 12.32 -2.20 -2.70
C ASP A 34 11.00 -1.97 -3.45
N ALA A 35 10.25 -0.93 -3.08
CA ALA A 35 9.03 -0.52 -3.80
C ALA A 35 9.32 -0.17 -5.26
N ARG A 36 10.42 0.55 -5.53
CA ARG A 36 10.89 0.87 -6.88
C ARG A 36 11.17 -0.40 -7.69
N LYS A 37 11.94 -1.33 -7.11
CA LYS A 37 12.26 -2.59 -7.78
C LYS A 37 11.00 -3.41 -8.06
N GLY A 38 10.06 -3.44 -7.11
CA GLY A 38 8.78 -4.15 -7.25
C GLY A 38 7.94 -3.59 -8.40
N ALA A 39 7.81 -2.26 -8.49
CA ALA A 39 7.09 -1.60 -9.58
C ALA A 39 7.71 -1.92 -10.95
N GLU A 40 9.05 -1.85 -11.07
CA GLU A 40 9.75 -2.18 -12.31
C GLU A 40 9.65 -3.65 -12.69
N MET A 41 9.65 -4.56 -11.71
CA MET A 41 9.43 -5.99 -11.95
C MET A 41 8.05 -6.24 -12.56
N PHE A 42 6.98 -5.67 -12.01
CA PHE A 42 5.63 -5.81 -12.57
C PHE A 42 5.51 -5.23 -13.98
N ARG A 43 6.17 -4.10 -14.27
CA ARG A 43 6.24 -3.55 -15.64
C ARG A 43 6.86 -4.54 -16.63
N LYS A 44 7.94 -5.23 -16.24
CA LYS A 44 8.62 -6.22 -17.10
C LYS A 44 7.76 -7.45 -17.41
N VAL A 45 6.89 -7.86 -16.48
CA VAL A 45 5.95 -8.97 -16.69
C VAL A 45 4.59 -8.50 -17.20
N HIS A 46 4.48 -7.26 -17.68
CA HIS A 46 3.26 -6.69 -18.27
C HIS A 46 2.05 -6.67 -17.32
N VAL A 47 2.28 -6.61 -16.01
CA VAL A 47 1.23 -6.44 -15.01
C VAL A 47 1.06 -4.94 -14.73
N PRO A 48 -0.16 -4.38 -14.87
CA PRO A 48 -0.39 -2.96 -14.64
C PRO A 48 -0.25 -2.64 -13.15
N VAL A 49 0.61 -1.66 -12.82
CA VAL A 49 0.71 -1.13 -11.46
C VAL A 49 -0.36 -0.06 -11.29
N LEU A 50 -1.36 -0.31 -10.45
CA LEU A 50 -2.53 0.55 -10.26
C LEU A 50 -2.18 1.83 -9.48
N GLY A 51 -1.18 1.74 -8.61
CA GLY A 51 -0.66 2.86 -7.83
C GLY A 51 0.10 2.41 -6.58
N LEU A 52 0.48 3.39 -5.77
CA LEU A 52 1.23 3.20 -4.53
C LEU A 52 0.37 3.55 -3.30
N VAL A 53 0.57 2.82 -2.21
CA VAL A 53 0.03 3.13 -0.89
C VAL A 53 1.18 3.45 0.06
N GLN A 54 1.09 4.58 0.76
CA GLN A 54 2.02 4.91 1.83
C GLN A 54 1.51 4.36 3.16
N ASN A 55 2.12 3.29 3.63
CA ASN A 55 1.87 2.74 4.95
C ASN A 55 2.68 3.47 6.01
N MET A 56 2.16 3.49 7.24
CA MET A 56 2.78 4.16 8.40
C MET A 56 3.15 5.63 8.12
N SER A 57 2.26 6.35 7.43
CA SER A 57 2.51 7.70 6.91
C SER A 57 2.66 8.76 8.00
N VAL A 58 1.91 8.61 9.09
CA VAL A 58 1.88 9.53 10.23
C VAL A 58 1.53 8.75 11.49
N PHE A 59 2.15 9.14 12.60
CA PHE A 59 1.76 8.71 13.93
C PHE A 59 1.07 9.88 14.64
N GLN A 60 -0.12 9.64 15.18
CA GLN A 60 -0.80 10.61 16.05
C GLN A 60 -0.70 10.15 17.50
N CYS A 61 -0.12 10.98 18.35
CA CYS A 61 -0.01 10.68 19.77
C CYS A 61 -1.40 10.57 20.41
N PRO A 62 -1.76 9.45 21.06
CA PRO A 62 -3.09 9.27 21.64
C PRO A 62 -3.36 10.22 22.82
N LYS A 63 -2.30 10.76 23.45
CA LYS A 63 -2.40 11.65 24.62
C LYS A 63 -2.57 13.13 24.25
N CYS A 64 -1.77 13.64 23.32
CA CYS A 64 -1.74 15.07 22.99
C CYS A 64 -2.19 15.41 21.56
N LYS A 65 -2.53 14.40 20.76
CA LYS A 65 -2.94 14.54 19.34
C LYS A 65 -1.87 15.11 18.40
N HIS A 66 -0.66 15.32 18.88
CA HIS A 66 0.46 15.72 18.03
C HIS A 66 0.73 14.66 16.96
N GLU A 67 0.92 15.11 15.73
CA GLU A 67 1.22 14.28 14.57
C GLU A 67 2.71 14.31 14.27
N THR A 68 3.27 13.14 14.00
CA THR A 68 4.70 12.99 13.71
C THR A 68 4.91 12.03 12.56
N HIS A 69 5.66 12.48 11.56
CA HIS A 69 6.11 11.67 10.44
C HIS A 69 7.37 10.88 10.82
N ILE A 70 7.23 9.89 11.70
CA ILE A 70 8.35 9.12 12.28
C ILE A 70 9.26 8.53 11.20
N PHE A 71 8.69 8.20 10.05
CA PHE A 71 9.37 7.52 8.94
C PHE A 71 9.59 8.41 7.70
N GLY A 72 9.33 9.71 7.81
CA GLY A 72 9.25 10.63 6.68
C GLY A 72 7.81 10.88 6.21
N ALA A 73 7.61 11.94 5.43
CA ALA A 73 6.28 12.39 5.02
C ALA A 73 5.95 12.06 3.56
N ASP A 74 6.88 12.32 2.64
CA ASP A 74 6.59 12.37 1.20
C ASP A 74 7.28 11.27 0.37
N GLY A 75 8.04 10.38 0.99
CA GLY A 75 8.90 9.41 0.30
C GLY A 75 8.16 8.56 -0.75
N VAL A 76 6.97 8.04 -0.44
CA VAL A 76 6.19 7.25 -1.40
C VAL A 76 5.57 8.15 -2.48
N ARG A 77 5.18 9.38 -2.14
CA ARG A 77 4.63 10.35 -3.11
C ARG A 77 5.66 10.74 -4.15
N ASP A 78 6.90 10.98 -3.72
CA ASP A 78 7.98 11.34 -4.64
C ASP A 78 8.43 10.15 -5.50
N LEU A 79 8.42 8.94 -4.93
CA LEU A 79 8.60 7.73 -5.72
C LEU A 79 7.51 7.56 -6.78
N ALA A 80 6.24 7.75 -6.41
CA ALA A 80 5.11 7.66 -7.34
C ALA A 80 5.25 8.64 -8.51
N LYS A 81 5.59 9.91 -8.23
CA LYS A 81 5.90 10.91 -9.27
C LYS A 81 7.02 10.45 -10.19
N THR A 82 8.12 9.94 -9.61
CA THR A 82 9.30 9.48 -10.38
C THR A 82 8.95 8.32 -11.32
N LEU A 83 8.03 7.45 -10.92
CA LEU A 83 7.60 6.30 -11.71
C LEU A 83 6.42 6.61 -12.65
N GLY A 84 5.87 7.82 -12.61
CA GLY A 84 4.65 8.16 -13.35
C GLY A 84 3.42 7.39 -12.87
N LEU A 85 3.34 7.10 -11.57
CA LEU A 85 2.26 6.37 -10.91
C LEU A 85 1.51 7.27 -9.93
N ASP A 86 0.27 6.89 -9.62
CA ASP A 86 -0.55 7.62 -8.65
C ASP A 86 -0.44 7.06 -7.23
N ILE A 87 -0.78 7.90 -6.26
CA ILE A 87 -0.99 7.50 -4.87
C ILE A 87 -2.46 7.13 -4.67
N LEU A 88 -2.68 5.94 -4.14
CA LEU A 88 -4.03 5.43 -3.83
C LEU A 88 -4.50 5.89 -2.45
N GLY A 89 -3.56 6.17 -1.55
CA GLY A 89 -3.85 6.70 -0.22
C GLY A 89 -2.74 6.41 0.79
N ASP A 90 -2.99 6.88 2.00
CA ASP A 90 -2.08 6.76 3.14
C ASP A 90 -2.76 5.98 4.27
N ILE A 91 -2.00 5.14 4.96
CA ILE A 91 -2.44 4.44 6.18
C ILE A 91 -1.59 4.94 7.35
N PRO A 92 -2.20 5.41 8.46
CA PRO A 92 -1.46 5.89 9.62
C PRO A 92 -0.80 4.76 10.40
N LEU A 93 0.26 5.08 11.14
CA LEU A 93 0.79 4.21 12.19
C LEU A 93 -0.11 4.32 13.43
N HIS A 94 -1.02 3.37 13.61
CA HIS A 94 -2.02 3.43 14.68
C HIS A 94 -2.09 2.12 15.48
N VAL A 95 -2.11 2.22 16.81
CA VAL A 95 -2.11 1.04 17.72
C VAL A 95 -3.30 0.11 17.47
N ASN A 96 -4.50 0.66 17.27
CA ASN A 96 -5.68 -0.15 16.94
C ASN A 96 -5.50 -0.99 15.68
N ILE A 97 -4.74 -0.53 14.67
CA ILE A 97 -4.47 -1.36 13.47
C ILE A 97 -3.65 -2.59 13.88
N ARG A 98 -2.58 -2.40 14.65
CA ARG A 98 -1.72 -3.48 15.15
C ARG A 98 -2.49 -4.46 16.04
N GLU A 99 -3.22 -3.95 17.03
CA GLU A 99 -3.99 -4.77 17.99
C GLU A 99 -5.09 -5.59 17.31
N SER A 100 -5.87 -4.95 16.45
CA SER A 100 -6.96 -5.60 15.73
C SER A 100 -6.44 -6.69 14.79
N CYS A 101 -5.35 -6.43 14.04
CA CYS A 101 -4.69 -7.44 13.21
C CYS A 101 -4.13 -8.61 14.02
N ASP A 102 -3.44 -8.36 15.14
CA ASP A 102 -2.89 -9.43 16.00
C ASP A 102 -3.98 -10.32 16.61
N SER A 103 -5.15 -9.74 16.90
CA SER A 103 -6.32 -10.48 17.39
C SER A 103 -7.06 -11.26 16.30
N GLY A 104 -6.63 -11.14 15.03
CA GLY A 104 -7.29 -11.78 13.89
C GLY A 104 -8.57 -11.08 13.42
N GLN A 105 -8.88 -9.89 13.93
CA GLN A 105 -10.06 -9.11 13.54
C GLN A 105 -9.62 -7.72 13.02
N PRO A 106 -9.38 -7.55 11.70
CA PRO A 106 -8.86 -6.31 11.13
C PRO A 106 -9.68 -5.06 11.51
N VAL A 107 -9.02 -3.89 11.54
CA VAL A 107 -9.63 -2.62 11.96
C VAL A 107 -10.91 -2.26 11.21
N VAL A 108 -11.03 -2.66 9.94
CA VAL A 108 -12.22 -2.43 9.11
C VAL A 108 -13.45 -3.22 9.60
N ILE A 109 -13.24 -4.34 10.31
CA ILE A 109 -14.29 -5.16 10.93
C ILE A 109 -14.50 -4.74 12.38
N ALA A 110 -13.41 -4.63 13.16
CA ALA A 110 -13.49 -4.34 14.59
C ALA A 110 -13.96 -2.91 14.88
N GLN A 111 -13.59 -1.95 14.02
CA GLN A 111 -13.86 -0.52 14.20
C GLN A 111 -14.22 0.15 12.86
N PRO A 112 -15.35 -0.22 12.24
CA PRO A 112 -15.70 0.19 10.87
C PRO A 112 -15.87 1.71 10.68
N GLN A 113 -16.15 2.44 11.77
CA GLN A 113 -16.33 3.89 11.76
C GLN A 113 -15.04 4.69 12.07
N SER A 114 -13.93 3.99 12.37
CA SER A 114 -12.64 4.64 12.65
C SER A 114 -12.03 5.27 11.40
N ASP A 115 -11.18 6.28 11.58
CA ASP A 115 -10.52 6.94 10.45
C ASP A 115 -9.53 6.00 9.73
N ALA A 116 -8.92 5.07 10.47
CA ALA A 116 -8.13 3.99 9.89
C ALA A 116 -8.96 3.09 8.95
N ALA A 117 -10.16 2.67 9.38
CA ALA A 117 -11.06 1.88 8.55
C ALA A 117 -11.49 2.64 7.28
N LYS A 118 -11.85 3.92 7.42
CA LYS A 118 -12.19 4.79 6.29
C LYS A 118 -11.02 4.93 5.30
N ALA A 119 -9.79 5.03 5.79
CA ALA A 119 -8.60 5.11 4.94
C ALA A 119 -8.43 3.85 4.08
N TYR A 120 -8.56 2.66 4.68
CA TYR A 120 -8.54 1.39 3.93
C TYR A 120 -9.68 1.30 2.91
N LEU A 121 -10.90 1.69 3.27
CA LEU A 121 -12.05 1.68 2.35
C LEU A 121 -11.85 2.65 1.19
N LYS A 122 -11.28 3.83 1.43
CA LYS A 122 -10.93 4.79 0.38
C LYS A 122 -9.92 4.22 -0.61
N ILE A 123 -8.87 3.57 -0.13
CA ILE A 123 -7.88 2.88 -0.98
C ILE A 123 -8.55 1.78 -1.78
N ALA A 124 -9.42 0.97 -1.16
CA ALA A 124 -10.14 -0.10 -1.85
C ALA A 124 -11.01 0.45 -2.99
N MET A 125 -11.73 1.56 -2.77
CA MET A 125 -12.51 2.22 -3.82
C MET A 125 -11.63 2.69 -4.98
N GLU A 126 -10.46 3.28 -4.67
CA GLU A 126 -9.54 3.75 -5.71
C GLU A 126 -8.93 2.58 -6.51
N ILE A 127 -8.66 1.44 -5.87
CA ILE A 127 -8.24 0.21 -6.54
C ILE A 127 -9.34 -0.25 -7.51
N VAL A 128 -10.58 -0.39 -7.03
CA VAL A 128 -11.71 -0.86 -7.85
C VAL A 128 -11.93 0.05 -9.06
N ARG A 129 -11.81 1.37 -8.88
CA ARG A 129 -11.95 2.36 -9.97
C ARG A 129 -10.90 2.19 -11.08
N ARG A 130 -9.72 1.67 -10.74
CA ARG A 130 -8.56 1.52 -11.63
C ARG A 130 -8.40 0.11 -12.19
N LEU A 131 -9.12 -0.86 -11.64
CA LEU A 131 -9.07 -2.22 -12.16
C LEU A 131 -9.54 -2.24 -13.62
N PRO A 132 -8.82 -2.94 -14.51
CA PRO A 132 -9.30 -3.16 -15.86
C PRO A 132 -10.61 -3.95 -15.81
N VAL A 133 -11.52 -3.64 -16.72
CA VAL A 133 -12.76 -4.41 -16.89
C VAL A 133 -12.37 -5.86 -17.21
N PRO A 134 -12.90 -6.86 -16.48
CA PRO A 134 -12.60 -8.26 -16.80
C PRO A 134 -12.94 -8.53 -18.27
N PRO A 135 -12.13 -9.32 -19.00
CA PRO A 135 -12.54 -9.80 -20.30
C PRO A 135 -13.87 -10.56 -20.15
N ALA A 136 -14.83 -10.24 -21.02
CA ALA A 136 -16.15 -10.86 -21.06
C ALA A 136 -16.08 -12.35 -21.44
#